data_AF-A0A7E4ZYZ7-F1
#
_entry.id   AF-A0A7E4ZYZ7-F1
#
_cell.length_a   1.000
_cell.length_b   1.000
_cell.length_c   1.000
_cell.angle_alpha   90.00
_cell.angle_beta   90.00
_cell.angle_gamma   90.00
#
_symmetry.space_group_name_H-M   'P 1'
#
loop_
_entity.id
_entity.type
_entity.pdbx_description
1 polymer ?
#
loop_
_entity_poly.entity_id
_entity_poly.type
_entity_poly.pdbx_seq_one_letter_code
_entity_poly.pdbx_strand_id
1 'polypeptide(L)'
;MPYPENAMNKDGKVKAIGAGLISAYGELMHACSDVPKHKQFDPEVTVVTTYDDSKYQPMYFVAKSIKDVMDKIKTYAATMNKSFVNVYNPYNQTICQMAPKGYALERLNKLKIEITHLSEVMENSLVS
;
A
#
# COMPACT_ATOMS: atom_id res chain seq x y z
N MET A 1 19.94 11.81 -4.23
CA MET A 1 19.73 10.76 -3.21
C MET A 1 19.43 9.47 -3.93
N PRO A 2 20.17 8.37 -3.70
CA PRO A 2 19.85 7.09 -4.34
C PRO A 2 18.50 6.58 -3.85
N TYR A 3 17.75 5.96 -4.76
CA TYR A 3 16.47 5.36 -4.43
C TYR A 3 16.66 4.14 -3.52
N PRO A 4 15.67 3.77 -2.70
CA PRO A 4 15.61 2.47 -2.02
C PRO A 4 15.87 1.30 -3.00
N GLU A 5 16.74 0.35 -2.66
CA GLU A 5 17.09 -0.83 -3.50
C GLU A 5 15.87 -1.58 -4.04
N ASN A 6 14.81 -1.67 -3.23
CA ASN A 6 13.58 -2.38 -3.56
C ASN A 6 12.71 -1.69 -4.64
N ALA A 7 12.95 -0.41 -4.93
CA ALA A 7 12.31 0.31 -6.04
C ALA A 7 13.01 0.07 -7.39
N MET A 8 14.19 -0.54 -7.35
CA MET A 8 15.06 -0.71 -8.50
C MET A 8 14.99 -2.17 -9.03
N ASN A 9 15.29 -2.33 -10.31
CA ASN A 9 15.46 -3.62 -10.95
C ASN A 9 16.84 -4.19 -10.60
N LYS A 10 17.12 -5.42 -11.08
CA LYS A 10 18.39 -6.10 -10.81
C LYS A 10 19.61 -5.31 -11.33
N ASP A 11 19.37 -4.34 -12.22
CA ASP A 11 20.37 -3.46 -12.84
C ASP A 11 20.40 -2.07 -12.18
N GLY A 12 19.72 -1.86 -11.05
CA GLY A 12 19.68 -0.57 -10.35
C GLY A 12 18.77 0.49 -10.97
N LYS A 13 17.86 0.13 -11.89
CA LYS A 13 16.93 1.06 -12.55
C LYS A 13 15.53 1.04 -11.93
N VAL A 14 14.87 2.19 -11.81
CA VAL A 14 13.51 2.28 -11.25
C VAL A 14 12.53 1.39 -12.04
N LYS A 15 11.69 0.64 -11.34
CA LYS A 15 10.64 -0.21 -11.94
C LYS A 15 9.31 0.52 -12.01
N ALA A 16 8.64 0.46 -13.15
CA ALA A 16 7.25 0.88 -13.30
C ALA A 16 6.28 -0.21 -12.82
N ILE A 17 5.28 0.18 -12.03
CA ILE A 17 4.22 -0.72 -11.53
C ILE A 17 2.80 -0.22 -11.85
N GLY A 18 2.66 1.03 -12.31
CA GLY A 18 1.37 1.61 -12.63
C GLY A 18 0.79 0.99 -13.89
N ALA A 19 -0.51 0.65 -13.88
CA ALA A 19 -1.17 0.02 -15.03
C ALA A 19 -1.00 0.83 -16.32
N GLY A 20 -1.15 2.17 -16.26
CA GLY A 20 -0.94 3.06 -17.41
C GLY A 20 0.49 3.03 -17.96
N LEU A 21 1.49 2.88 -17.09
CA LEU A 21 2.88 2.74 -17.52
C LEU A 21 3.12 1.38 -18.18
N ILE A 22 2.55 0.30 -17.62
CA ILE A 22 2.77 -1.05 -18.14
C ILE A 22 2.06 -1.26 -19.48
N SER A 23 0.91 -0.61 -19.69
CA SER A 23 0.14 -0.73 -20.93
C SER A 23 0.59 0.22 -22.04
N ALA A 24 1.31 1.31 -21.73
CA ALA A 24 1.76 2.30 -22.69
C ALA A 24 3.29 2.28 -22.85
N TYR A 25 3.78 1.63 -23.90
CA TYR A 25 5.23 1.49 -24.14
C TYR A 25 5.99 2.83 -24.16
N GLY A 26 5.45 3.87 -24.81
CA GLY A 26 6.09 5.19 -24.86
C GLY A 26 6.19 5.84 -23.49
N GLU A 27 5.12 5.75 -22.69
CA GLU A 27 5.12 6.31 -21.33
C GLU A 27 6.00 5.51 -20.37
N LEU A 28 6.07 4.19 -20.53
CA LEU A 28 6.99 3.33 -19.78
C LEU A 28 8.45 3.79 -19.96
N MET A 29 8.86 4.00 -21.21
CA MET A 29 10.21 4.43 -21.54
C MET A 29 10.50 5.83 -21.00
N HIS A 30 9.53 6.74 -21.12
CA HIS A 30 9.64 8.08 -20.55
C HIS A 30 9.76 8.05 -19.02
N ALA A 31 8.89 7.32 -18.34
CA ALA A 31 8.86 7.20 -16.86
C ALA A 31 10.14 6.59 -16.27
N CYS A 32 10.80 5.71 -17.01
CA CYS A 32 12.06 5.06 -16.59
C CYS A 32 13.33 5.80 -17.07
N SER A 33 13.19 6.88 -17.84
CA SER A 33 14.31 7.73 -18.29
C SER A 33 14.66 8.80 -17.25
N ASP A 34 15.74 9.55 -17.47
CA ASP A 34 16.11 10.70 -16.62
C ASP A 34 15.36 12.00 -17.00
N VAL A 35 14.44 11.95 -17.96
CA VAL A 35 13.67 13.12 -18.44
C VAL A 35 12.64 13.61 -17.41
N PRO A 36 11.73 12.77 -16.87
CA PRO A 36 10.80 13.22 -15.84
C PRO A 36 11.47 13.33 -14.47
N LYS A 37 10.85 14.10 -13.58
CA LYS A 37 11.28 14.18 -12.18
C LYS A 37 10.78 12.97 -11.41
N HIS A 38 11.65 12.28 -10.68
CA HIS A 38 11.23 11.26 -9.73
C HIS A 38 11.25 11.81 -8.31
N LYS A 39 10.11 11.72 -7.62
CA LYS A 39 9.97 12.11 -6.22
C LYS A 39 9.63 10.90 -5.37
N GLN A 40 10.05 10.88 -4.11
CA GLN A 40 9.59 9.82 -3.22
C GLN A 40 8.08 9.88 -3.03
N PHE A 41 7.44 8.72 -2.97
CA PHE A 41 6.01 8.62 -2.68
C PHE A 41 5.69 9.17 -1.29
N ASP A 42 4.80 10.15 -1.29
CA ASP A 42 4.30 10.85 -0.11
C ASP A 42 2.80 11.16 -0.33
N PRO A 43 1.88 10.51 0.42
CA PRO A 43 0.44 10.68 0.23
C PRO A 43 -0.05 12.12 0.30
N GLU A 44 0.53 12.95 1.18
CA GLU A 44 0.09 14.35 1.37
C GLU A 44 0.41 15.21 0.15
N VAL A 45 1.53 14.92 -0.52
CA VAL A 45 1.95 15.60 -1.75
C VAL A 45 1.21 15.00 -2.94
N THR A 46 1.16 13.67 -3.05
CA THR A 46 0.62 12.98 -4.21
C THR A 46 -0.86 13.31 -4.43
N VAL A 47 -1.67 13.41 -3.36
CA VAL A 47 -3.11 13.67 -3.46
C VAL A 47 -3.46 15.05 -4.03
N VAL A 48 -2.60 16.06 -3.83
CA VAL A 48 -2.80 17.43 -4.32
C VAL A 48 -2.01 17.74 -5.60
N THR A 49 -1.23 16.77 -6.09
CA THR A 49 -0.42 16.95 -7.29
C THR A 49 -1.32 16.93 -8.52
N THR A 50 -1.31 18.02 -9.28
CA THR A 50 -2.05 18.14 -10.55
C THR A 50 -1.44 17.24 -11.63
N TYR A 51 -2.27 16.69 -12.51
CA TYR A 51 -1.86 15.84 -13.63
C TYR A 51 -2.58 16.27 -14.92
N ASP A 52 -1.99 15.93 -16.07
CA ASP A 52 -2.54 16.11 -17.42
C ASP A 52 -2.60 14.72 -18.07
N ASP A 53 -3.78 14.28 -18.51
CA ASP A 53 -3.99 12.94 -19.07
C ASP A 53 -3.62 12.83 -20.56
N SER A 54 -3.40 13.97 -21.23
CA SER A 54 -3.14 14.04 -22.67
C SER A 54 -1.65 13.99 -23.00
N LYS A 55 -0.77 14.12 -21.99
CA LYS A 55 0.69 14.18 -22.14
C LYS A 55 1.38 13.22 -21.18
N TYR A 56 2.64 12.90 -21.46
CA TYR A 56 3.47 12.16 -20.52
C TYR A 56 3.69 12.95 -19.24
N GLN A 57 3.67 12.25 -18.11
CA GLN A 57 3.75 12.92 -16.82
C GLN A 57 5.14 13.56 -16.64
N PRO A 58 5.21 14.82 -16.19
CA PRO A 58 6.49 15.49 -15.93
C PRO A 58 7.13 15.01 -14.62
N MET A 59 6.38 14.32 -13.76
CA MET A 59 6.82 13.82 -12.46
C MET A 59 6.20 12.46 -12.15
N TYR A 60 6.99 11.55 -11.60
CA TYR A 60 6.56 10.24 -11.11
C TYR A 60 6.92 10.04 -9.64
N PHE A 61 6.08 9.31 -8.91
CA PHE A 61 6.33 8.96 -7.51
C PHE A 61 6.97 7.57 -7.41
N VAL A 62 8.13 7.52 -6.77
CA VAL A 62 8.91 6.31 -6.54
C VAL A 62 8.71 5.85 -5.10
N ALA A 63 8.21 4.63 -4.95
CA ALA A 63 8.02 4.01 -3.65
C ALA A 63 9.13 3.03 -3.33
N LYS A 64 9.49 2.87 -2.05
CA LYS A 64 10.49 1.88 -1.63
C LYS A 64 10.04 0.46 -1.87
N SER A 65 8.79 0.15 -1.53
CA SER A 65 8.17 -1.15 -1.73
C SER A 65 6.66 -0.99 -1.70
N ILE A 66 5.93 -2.00 -2.18
CA ILE A 66 4.46 -2.03 -2.05
C ILE A 66 4.05 -1.91 -0.56
N LYS A 67 4.81 -2.55 0.35
CA LYS A 67 4.57 -2.44 1.79
C LYS A 67 4.72 -1.00 2.30
N ASP A 68 5.76 -0.27 1.88
CA ASP A 68 5.95 1.16 2.23
C ASP A 68 4.77 2.02 1.76
N VAL A 69 4.28 1.79 0.54
CA VAL A 69 3.08 2.47 0.01
C VAL A 69 1.86 2.17 0.88
N MET A 70 1.60 0.89 1.15
CA MET A 70 0.42 0.47 1.93
C MET A 70 0.47 1.03 3.36
N ASP A 71 1.63 1.03 4.00
CA ASP A 71 1.80 1.57 5.35
C ASP A 71 1.61 3.11 5.37
N LYS A 72 2.17 3.84 4.40
CA LYS A 72 1.96 5.29 4.25
C LYS A 72 0.50 5.66 3.97
N ILE A 73 -0.17 4.92 3.09
CA ILE A 73 -1.60 5.14 2.80
C ILE A 73 -2.45 4.90 4.04
N LYS A 74 -2.16 3.86 4.84
CA LYS A 74 -2.89 3.61 6.11
C LYS A 74 -2.72 4.77 7.09
N THR A 75 -1.50 5.26 7.27
CA THR A 75 -1.22 6.41 8.14
C THR A 75 -1.93 7.66 7.66
N TYR A 76 -1.84 7.98 6.36
CA TYR A 76 -2.58 9.09 5.77
C TYR A 76 -4.09 8.92 5.93
N ALA A 77 -4.60 7.70 5.75
CA ALA A 77 -6.04 7.45 5.88
C ALA A 77 -6.56 7.57 7.31
N ALA A 78 -5.68 7.50 8.32
CA ALA A 78 -5.99 7.71 9.72
C ALA A 78 -6.06 9.19 10.12
N THR A 79 -5.45 10.11 9.35
CA THR A 79 -5.58 11.55 9.59
C THR A 79 -6.94 12.09 9.18
N MET A 80 -7.66 11.37 8.31
CA MET A 80 -9.02 11.72 7.91
C MET A 80 -10.00 11.55 9.09
N ASN A 81 -10.77 12.58 9.40
CA ASN A 81 -11.82 12.52 10.40
C ASN A 81 -12.96 11.59 9.93
N LYS A 82 -13.10 10.43 10.57
CA LYS A 82 -14.11 9.41 10.24
C LYS A 82 -14.90 9.03 11.48
N SER A 83 -16.22 9.11 11.40
CA SER A 83 -17.13 8.67 12.47
C SER A 83 -17.33 7.15 12.52
N PHE A 84 -16.77 6.41 11.55
CA PHE A 84 -16.92 4.97 11.41
C PHE A 84 -15.71 4.32 10.72
N VAL A 85 -15.58 3.01 10.89
CA VAL A 85 -14.58 2.16 10.24
C VAL A 85 -15.28 1.24 9.25
N ASN A 86 -14.78 1.18 8.02
CA ASN A 86 -15.22 0.22 7.02
C ASN A 86 -14.38 -1.06 7.13
N VAL A 87 -15.03 -2.20 7.25
CA VAL A 87 -14.39 -3.51 7.36
C VAL A 87 -14.82 -4.35 6.16
N TYR A 88 -13.86 -4.82 5.38
CA TYR A 88 -14.11 -5.74 4.29
C TYR A 88 -14.26 -7.17 4.81
N ASN A 89 -15.32 -7.86 4.40
CA ASN A 89 -15.53 -9.27 4.66
C ASN A 89 -15.19 -10.09 3.39
N PRO A 90 -14.09 -10.86 3.39
CA PRO A 90 -13.66 -11.60 2.20
C PRO A 90 -14.56 -12.78 1.85
N TYR A 91 -15.32 -13.34 2.81
CA TYR A 91 -16.13 -14.54 2.59
C TYR A 91 -17.36 -14.28 1.72
N ASN A 92 -17.94 -13.09 1.82
CA ASN A 92 -19.12 -12.68 1.05
C ASN A 92 -18.87 -11.41 0.21
N GLN A 93 -17.62 -10.94 0.19
CA GLN A 93 -17.18 -9.76 -0.56
C GLN A 93 -17.98 -8.48 -0.22
N THR A 94 -18.42 -8.33 1.03
CA THR A 94 -19.19 -7.16 1.50
C THR A 94 -18.35 -6.18 2.32
N ILE A 95 -18.87 -4.97 2.49
CA ILE A 95 -18.31 -3.94 3.39
C ILE A 95 -19.29 -3.74 4.56
N CYS A 96 -18.79 -3.93 5.77
CA CYS A 96 -19.54 -3.65 7.00
C CYS A 96 -19.01 -2.35 7.62
N GLN A 97 -19.93 -1.44 7.93
CA GLN A 97 -19.61 -0.21 8.64
C GLN A 97 -19.75 -0.44 10.14
N MET A 98 -18.74 -0.05 10.91
CA MET A 98 -18.70 -0.25 12.35
C MET A 98 -18.29 1.02 13.09
N ALA A 99 -18.83 1.20 14.30
CA ALA A 99 -18.29 2.20 15.21
C ALA A 99 -16.87 1.79 15.66
N PRO A 100 -15.95 2.74 15.91
CA PRO A 100 -14.56 2.44 16.29
C PRO A 100 -14.43 1.48 17.48
N LYS A 101 -15.30 1.64 18.50
CA LYS A 101 -15.33 0.74 19.67
C LYS A 101 -15.73 -0.69 19.30
N GLY A 102 -16.74 -0.84 18.45
CA GLY A 102 -17.20 -2.16 17.99
C GLY A 102 -16.13 -2.85 17.14
N TYR A 103 -15.48 -2.10 16.25
CA TYR A 103 -14.35 -2.60 15.47
C TYR A 103 -13.19 -3.08 16.37
N ALA A 104 -12.79 -2.29 17.37
CA ALA A 104 -11.72 -2.67 18.28
C ALA A 104 -12.04 -3.96 19.05
N LEU A 105 -13.28 -4.10 19.54
CA LEU A 105 -13.72 -5.30 20.26
C LEU A 105 -13.72 -6.54 19.36
N GLU A 106 -14.22 -6.44 18.13
CA GLU A 106 -14.21 -7.56 17.19
C GLU A 106 -12.77 -7.99 16.85
N ARG A 107 -11.87 -7.02 16.62
CA ARG A 107 -10.45 -7.31 16.34
C ARG A 107 -9.75 -7.95 17.53
N LEU A 108 -10.03 -7.51 18.76
CA LEU A 108 -9.50 -8.13 19.97
C LEU A 108 -9.98 -9.58 20.12
N ASN A 109 -11.25 -9.85 19.86
CA ASN A 109 -11.78 -11.22 19.91
C ASN A 109 -11.13 -12.11 18.84
N LYS A 110 -10.93 -11.61 17.62
CA LYS A 110 -10.21 -12.34 16.56
C LYS A 110 -8.77 -12.65 16.97
N LEU A 111 -8.04 -11.66 17.48
CA LEU A 111 -6.67 -11.85 17.98
C LEU A 111 -6.60 -12.88 19.11
N LYS A 112 -7.57 -12.86 20.03
CA LYS A 112 -7.64 -13.85 21.12
C LYS A 112 -7.76 -15.27 20.57
N ILE A 113 -8.65 -15.48 19.58
CA ILE A 113 -8.83 -16.79 18.93
C ILE A 113 -7.54 -17.23 18.21
N GLU A 114 -6.92 -16.34 17.44
CA GLU A 114 -5.66 -16.63 16.74
C GLU A 114 -4.54 -17.01 17.71
N ILE A 115 -4.41 -16.28 18.84
CA ILE A 115 -3.41 -16.59 19.88
C ILE A 115 -3.69 -17.95 20.52
N THR A 116 -4.94 -18.26 20.87
CA THR A 116 -5.31 -19.57 21.43
C THR A 116 -4.92 -20.71 20.48
N HIS A 117 -5.25 -20.59 19.20
CA HIS A 117 -4.89 -21.59 18.20
C HIS A 117 -3.37 -21.77 18.06
N LEU A 118 -2.60 -20.66 18.08
CA LEU A 118 -1.14 -20.73 18.04
C LEU A 118 -0.55 -21.42 19.28
N SER A 119 -1.09 -21.16 20.47
CA SER A 119 -0.67 -21.84 21.69
C SER A 119 -0.90 -23.35 21.61
N GLU A 120 -2.08 -23.79 21.15
CA GLU A 120 -2.39 -25.22 20.98
C GLU A 120 -1.43 -25.90 19.98
N VAL A 121 -1.10 -25.24 18.87
CA VAL A 121 -0.14 -25.76 17.89
C VAL A 121 1.26 -25.89 18.50
N MET A 122 1.69 -24.91 19.30
CA MET A 122 2.99 -24.95 19.98
C MET A 122 3.06 -26.07 21.01
N GLU A 123 2.03 -26.25 21.83
CA GLU A 123 1.97 -27.32 22.83
C GLU A 123 2.04 -28.71 22.17
N ASN A 124 1.28 -28.93 21.09
CA ASN A 124 1.31 -30.19 20.35
C ASN A 124 2.67 -30.46 19.69
N SER A 125 3.38 -29.41 19.27
CA SER A 125 4.72 -29.53 18.65
C SER A 125 5.83 -29.83 19.66
N LEU A 126 5.59 -29.66 20.97
CA LEU A 126 6.54 -29.99 22.04
C LEU A 126 6.39 -31.45 22.53
N VAL A 127 5.27 -32.10 22.19
CA VAL A 127 4.96 -33.49 22.58
C VAL A 127 5.36 -34.50 21.48
N SER A 128 5.64 -34.02 20.27
CA SER A 128 6.18 -34.77 19.12
C SER A 128 7.70 -34.69 19.02
#